data_AF-A0A1J3E898-F1
#
_entry.id   AF-A0A1J3E898-F1
#
_cell.length_a   1.000
_cell.length_b   1.000
_cell.length_c   1.000
_cell.angle_alpha   90.00
_cell.angle_beta   90.00
_cell.angle_gamma   90.00
#
_symmetry.space_group_name_H-M   'P 1'
#
loop_
_entity.id
_entity.type
_entity.pdbx_description
1 polymer ?
#
loop_
_entity_poly.entity_id
_entity_poly.type
_entity_poly.pdbx_seq_one_letter_code
_entity_poly.pdbx_strand_id
1 'polypeptide(L)'
;CRKGSEDNYLYCPSVTDVERDGLKHFQQHWVKGEPVVVRNVLEATSGLSWEPMLMYRACRQIRHNKRESLIEVNAVDCLDFSEVSFFLYKFVLS
;
A
#
# COMPACT_ATOMS: atom_id res chain seq x y z
N CYS A 1 9.40 3.73 18.44
CA CYS A 1 9.27 5.18 18.71
C CYS A 1 10.58 5.86 18.32
N ARG A 2 10.55 6.95 17.53
CA ARG A 2 11.75 7.78 17.32
C ARG A 2 12.03 8.53 18.62
N LYS A 3 13.24 8.42 19.16
CA LYS A 3 13.63 9.19 20.36
C LYS A 3 13.65 10.68 20.00
N GLY A 4 12.85 11.48 20.71
CA GLY A 4 12.86 12.95 20.62
C GLY A 4 11.70 13.61 19.85
N SER A 5 10.65 12.86 19.50
CA SER A 5 9.46 13.45 18.87
C SER A 5 8.28 13.49 19.85
N GLU A 6 7.68 14.67 20.04
CA GLU A 6 6.35 14.83 20.65
C GLU A 6 5.26 14.46 19.62
N ASP A 7 5.37 13.27 19.02
CA ASP A 7 4.44 12.88 17.96
C ASP A 7 3.08 12.51 18.54
N ASN A 8 2.03 12.93 17.81
CA ASN A 8 0.65 12.49 17.96
C ASN A 8 0.63 10.97 18.19
N TYR A 9 0.21 10.54 19.38
CA TYR A 9 0.19 9.15 19.83
C TYR A 9 -0.85 8.31 19.07
N LEU A 10 -0.68 8.18 17.75
CA LEU A 10 -1.47 7.30 16.91
C LEU A 10 -1.33 5.88 17.42
N TYR A 11 -2.46 5.21 17.56
CA TYR A 11 -2.46 3.79 17.87
C TYR A 11 -1.76 3.04 16.73
N CYS A 12 -0.68 2.33 17.08
CA CYS A 12 0.28 1.80 16.12
C CYS A 12 0.67 0.33 16.38
N PRO A 13 -0.30 -0.61 16.39
CA PRO A 13 -0.03 -2.01 16.69
C PRO A 13 0.77 -2.70 15.58
N SER A 14 1.46 -3.79 15.90
CA SER A 14 1.91 -4.76 14.90
C SER A 14 0.75 -5.63 14.44
N VAL A 15 0.86 -6.27 13.26
CA VAL A 15 -0.13 -7.22 12.77
C VAL A 15 -0.40 -8.37 13.77
N THR A 16 0.63 -8.82 14.48
CA THR A 16 0.53 -9.86 15.51
C THR A 16 -0.16 -9.40 16.81
N ASP A 17 -0.21 -8.09 17.06
CA ASP A 17 -0.95 -7.50 18.19
C ASP A 17 -2.44 -7.37 17.83
N VAL A 18 -2.74 -7.12 16.54
CA VAL A 18 -4.11 -7.07 16.02
C VAL A 18 -4.83 -8.41 16.18
N GLU A 19 -4.13 -9.52 15.90
CA GLU A 19 -4.68 -10.88 15.98
C GLU A 19 -5.05 -11.32 17.40
N ARG A 20 -4.42 -10.76 18.44
CA ARG A 20 -4.68 -11.13 19.84
C ARG A 20 -5.77 -10.28 20.49
N ASP A 21 -5.58 -8.96 20.52
CA ASP A 21 -6.47 -8.02 21.20
C ASP A 21 -6.72 -6.72 20.42
N GLY A 22 -5.98 -6.48 19.32
CA GLY A 22 -6.03 -5.19 18.63
C GLY A 22 -7.32 -4.91 17.87
N LEU A 23 -8.20 -5.90 17.63
CA LEU A 23 -9.53 -5.63 17.03
C LEU A 23 -10.39 -4.72 17.93
N LYS A 24 -10.41 -4.96 19.25
CA LYS A 24 -11.18 -4.14 20.19
C LYS A 24 -10.63 -2.72 20.25
N HIS A 25 -9.31 -2.58 20.31
CA HIS A 25 -8.65 -1.27 20.29
C HIS A 25 -8.89 -0.53 18.96
N PHE A 26 -8.80 -1.23 17.83
CA PHE A 26 -9.13 -0.66 16.52
C PHE A 26 -10.58 -0.14 16.49
N GLN A 27 -11.56 -0.92 16.97
CA GLN A 27 -12.96 -0.49 17.03
C GLN A 27 -13.16 0.76 17.89
N GLN A 28 -12.45 0.88 19.01
CA GLN A 28 -12.50 2.07 19.88
C GLN A 28 -12.00 3.33 19.17
N HIS A 29 -10.89 3.24 18.43
CA HIS A 29 -10.36 4.35 17.62
C HIS A 29 -11.28 4.66 16.42
N TRP A 30 -11.80 3.61 15.77
CA TRP A 30 -12.68 3.74 14.61
C TRP A 30 -13.96 4.52 14.91
N VAL A 31 -14.64 4.23 16.03
CA VAL A 31 -15.87 4.95 16.44
C VAL A 31 -15.61 6.45 16.70
N LYS A 32 -14.37 6.82 17.03
CA LYS A 32 -13.96 8.21 17.25
C LYS A 32 -13.46 8.91 15.99
N GLY A 33 -13.34 8.20 14.87
CA GLY A 33 -12.71 8.71 13.64
C GLY A 33 -11.19 8.92 13.79
N GLU A 34 -10.55 8.25 14.75
CA GLU A 34 -9.12 8.38 14.99
C GLU A 34 -8.34 7.44 14.04
N PRO A 35 -7.30 7.93 13.35
CA PRO A 35 -6.51 7.10 12.44
C PRO A 35 -5.66 6.07 13.21
N VAL A 36 -5.51 4.88 12.61
CA VAL A 36 -4.73 3.76 13.15
C VAL A 36 -3.75 3.27 12.10
N VAL A 37 -2.51 2.98 12.51
CA VAL A 37 -1.47 2.43 11.62
C VAL A 37 -1.09 1.03 12.07
N VAL A 38 -1.43 0.01 11.28
CA VAL A 38 -0.99 -1.38 11.54
C VAL A 38 0.35 -1.62 10.86
N ARG A 39 1.37 -1.95 11.66
CA ARG A 39 2.73 -2.20 11.19
C ARG A 39 2.97 -3.68 10.90
N ASN A 40 4.04 -3.97 10.17
CA ASN A 40 4.53 -5.33 9.90
C ASN A 40 3.51 -6.25 9.19
N VAL A 41 2.55 -5.68 8.46
CA VAL A 41 1.54 -6.46 7.72
C VAL A 41 2.14 -7.46 6.72
N LEU A 42 3.35 -7.19 6.22
CA LEU A 42 4.06 -8.10 5.33
C LEU A 42 4.41 -9.44 5.98
N GLU A 43 4.60 -9.48 7.31
CA GLU A 43 4.87 -10.72 8.06
C GLU A 43 3.66 -11.66 8.06
N ALA A 44 2.44 -11.12 8.00
CA ALA A 44 1.21 -11.91 7.95
C ALA A 44 0.76 -12.26 6.52
N THR A 45 1.25 -11.57 5.50
CA THR A 45 0.91 -11.83 4.09
C THR A 45 1.92 -12.76 3.42
N SER A 46 2.11 -13.96 3.98
CA SER A 46 2.98 -14.97 3.38
C SER A 46 2.48 -15.34 1.96
N GLY A 47 3.36 -15.27 0.96
CA GLY A 47 3.03 -15.60 -0.43
C GLY A 47 2.62 -14.41 -1.32
N LEU A 48 2.44 -13.20 -0.77
CA LEU A 48 2.34 -11.98 -1.57
C LEU A 48 3.73 -11.37 -1.79
N SER A 49 4.00 -10.92 -3.01
CA SER A 49 5.20 -10.14 -3.32
C SER A 49 4.79 -8.80 -3.94
N TRP A 50 5.41 -7.75 -3.41
CA TRP A 50 5.29 -6.38 -3.90
C TRP A 50 6.46 -5.99 -4.79
N GLU A 51 7.23 -6.97 -5.29
CA GLU A 51 8.29 -6.70 -6.26
C GLU A 51 7.70 -6.07 -7.53
N PRO A 52 8.29 -4.98 -8.07
CA PRO A 52 7.65 -4.20 -9.12
C PRO A 52 7.28 -5.00 -10.38
N MET A 53 8.12 -5.97 -10.77
CA MET A 53 7.85 -6.83 -11.92
C MET A 53 6.72 -7.84 -11.69
N LEU A 54 6.50 -8.27 -10.44
CA LEU A 54 5.37 -9.13 -10.09
C LEU A 54 4.06 -8.31 -10.06
N MET A 55 4.12 -7.07 -9.59
CA MET A 55 2.99 -6.13 -9.69
C MET A 55 2.60 -5.88 -11.16
N TYR A 56 3.55 -5.62 -12.05
CA TYR A 56 3.27 -5.48 -13.49
C TYR A 56 2.59 -6.71 -14.10
N ARG A 57 3.08 -7.91 -13.78
CA ARG A 57 2.48 -9.17 -14.25
C ARG A 57 1.06 -9.34 -13.73
N ALA A 58 0.80 -9.04 -12.45
CA ALA A 58 -0.53 -9.10 -11.86
C ALA A 58 -1.50 -8.11 -12.55
N CYS A 59 -1.07 -6.86 -12.77
CA CYS A 59 -1.88 -5.87 -13.48
C CYS A 59 -2.23 -6.30 -14.92
N ARG A 60 -1.30 -6.96 -15.63
CA ARG A 60 -1.57 -7.53 -16.97
C ARG A 60 -2.62 -8.62 -16.94
N GLN A 61 -2.56 -9.51 -15.95
CA GLN A 61 -3.51 -10.60 -15.81
C GLN A 61 -4.93 -10.09 -15.54
N ILE A 62 -5.08 -9.09 -14.65
CA ILE A 62 -6.37 -8.49 -14.31
C ILE A 62 -7.06 -7.88 -15.53
N ARG A 63 -6.29 -7.24 -16.42
CA ARG A 63 -6.84 -6.62 -17.65
C ARG A 63 -7.15 -7.61 -18.77
N HIS A 64 -7.01 -8.91 -18.53
CA HIS A 64 -7.14 -9.99 -19.52
C HIS A 64 -6.35 -9.73 -20.83
N ASN A 65 -5.27 -8.96 -20.73
CA ASN A 65 -4.55 -8.52 -21.91
C ASN A 65 -3.56 -9.61 -22.31
N LYS A 66 -4.05 -10.57 -23.11
CA LYS A 66 -3.31 -11.76 -23.56
C LYS A 66 -2.24 -11.44 -24.61
N ARG A 67 -2.22 -10.21 -25.16
CA ARG A 67 -1.24 -9.77 -26.16
C ARG A 67 -0.04 -9.09 -25.50
N GLU A 68 1.08 -9.03 -26.21
CA GLU A 68 2.30 -8.29 -25.81
C GLU A 68 2.13 -6.77 -25.78
N SER A 69 0.91 -6.24 -25.92
CA SER A 69 0.67 -4.81 -25.89
C SER A 69 1.07 -4.25 -24.52
N LEU A 70 1.94 -3.24 -24.54
CA LEU A 70 2.27 -2.43 -23.39
C LEU A 70 0.99 -1.85 -22.79
N ILE A 71 0.88 -1.88 -21.45
CA ILE A 71 -0.24 -1.26 -20.76
C ILE A 71 0.08 0.22 -20.60
N GLU A 72 -0.76 1.07 -21.17
CA GLU A 72 -0.78 2.50 -20.88
C GLU A 72 -1.67 2.76 -19.65
N VAL A 73 -1.17 3.62 -18.77
CA VAL A 73 -1.87 4.08 -17.56
C VAL A 73 -1.81 5.59 -17.52
N ASN A 74 -2.82 6.20 -16.91
CA ASN A 74 -2.76 7.60 -16.54
C ASN A 74 -2.00 7.69 -15.22
N ALA A 75 -0.93 8.47 -15.22
CA ALA A 75 -0.13 8.80 -14.06
C ALA A 75 -0.29 10.29 -13.74
N VAL A 76 0.05 10.67 -12.51
CA VAL A 76 0.10 12.07 -12.08
C VAL A 76 1.56 12.44 -11.86
N ASP A 77 2.02 13.50 -12.50
CA ASP A 77 3.32 14.08 -12.19
C ASP A 77 3.23 14.81 -10.84
N CYS A 78 4.04 14.38 -9.87
CA CYS A 78 4.01 14.94 -8.51
C CYS A 78 4.63 16.34 -8.41
N LEU A 79 5.31 16.84 -9.45
CA LEU A 79 5.89 18.18 -9.48
C LEU A 79 4.86 19.25 -9.79
N ASP A 80 3.93 18.98 -10.71
CA ASP A 80 2.95 19.96 -11.20
C ASP A 80 1.49 19.49 -11.13
N PHE A 81 1.25 18.27 -10.63
CA PHE A 81 -0.06 17.62 -10.52
C PHE A 81 -0.77 17.42 -11.87
N SER A 82 -0.03 17.47 -12.98
CA SER A 82 -0.58 17.19 -14.30
C SER A 82 -0.82 15.70 -14.52
N GLU A 83 -1.84 15.38 -15.32
CA GLU A 83 -2.11 14.01 -15.75
C GLU A 83 -1.29 13.71 -17.02
N VAL A 84 -0.55 12.60 -16.99
CA VAL A 84 0.30 12.14 -18.10
C VAL A 84 -0.01 10.70 -18.45
N SER A 85 0.00 10.38 -19.75
CA SER A 85 -0.09 8.98 -20.19
C SER A 85 1.29 8.34 -20.16
N PHE A 86 1.39 7.20 -19.48
CA PHE A 86 2.67 6.51 -19.25
C PHE A 86 2.52 5.01 -19.41
N PHE A 87 3.60 4.33 -19.84
CA PHE A 87 3.57 2.88 -19.90
C PHE A 87 3.82 2.27 -18.52
N LEU A 88 2.94 1.38 -18.07
CA LEU A 88 3.00 0.74 -16.76
C LEU A 88 4.35 0.04 -16.51
N TYR A 89 4.95 -0.57 -17.54
CA TYR A 89 6.25 -1.22 -17.39
C TYR A 89 7.36 -0.22 -17.02
N LYS A 90 7.31 1.01 -17.56
CA LYS A 90 8.24 2.08 -17.19
C LYS A 90 7.91 2.60 -15.80
N PHE A 91 6.63 2.71 -15.47
CA PHE A 91 6.16 3.21 -14.17
C PHE A 91 6.63 2.36 -13.00
N VAL A 92 6.65 1.03 -13.17
CA VAL A 92 7.10 0.13 -12.10
C VAL A 92 8.64 0.01 -12.02
N LEU A 93 9.37 0.50 -13.03
CA LEU A 93 10.84 0.39 -13.10
C LEU A 93 11.57 1.72 -12.82
N SER A 94 10.85 2.84 -12.80
CA SER A 94 11.35 4.16 -12.42
C SER A 94 11.51 4.28 -10.91
#